data_AF-A0A7C2PG12-F1
#
_entry.id   AF-A0A7C2PG12-F1
#
_cell.length_a   1.000
_cell.length_b   1.000
_cell.length_c   1.000
_cell.angle_alpha   90.00
_cell.angle_beta   90.00
_cell.angle_gamma   90.00
#
_symmetry.space_group_name_H-M   'P 1'
#
loop_
_entity.id
_entity.type
_entity.pdbx_description
1 polymer ?
#
loop_
_entity_poly.entity_id
_entity_poly.type
_entity_poly.pdbx_seq_one_letter_code
_entity_poly.pdbx_strand_id
1 'polypeptide(L)'
;MHPWDWEAQVLADRITLLGEPYRRNAIQWLESCTQKPLLDLREDLHDFLLGLHPIVRESFVLHTRWILDEAVAHFGRPAPPI
;
A
#
# COMPACT_ATOMS: atom_id res chain seq x y z
N MET A 1 -10.37 -10.10 -13.41
CA MET A 1 -9.46 -9.35 -12.53
C MET A 1 -9.37 -7.95 -13.09
N HIS A 2 -9.96 -6.99 -12.38
CA HIS A 2 -9.89 -5.58 -12.76
C HIS A 2 -8.46 -5.05 -12.53
N PRO A 3 -8.00 -4.01 -13.26
CA PRO A 3 -6.68 -3.42 -13.04
C PRO A 3 -6.43 -3.02 -11.57
N TRP A 4 -7.49 -2.66 -10.85
CA TRP A 4 -7.46 -2.22 -9.46
C TRP A 4 -7.16 -3.35 -8.46
N ASP A 5 -7.55 -4.59 -8.77
CA ASP A 5 -7.19 -5.78 -7.97
C ASP A 5 -5.66 -5.92 -7.90
N TRP A 6 -5.01 -5.70 -9.05
CA TRP A 6 -3.56 -5.77 -9.18
C TRP A 6 -2.88 -4.62 -8.46
N GLU A 7 -3.39 -3.39 -8.57
CA GLU A 7 -2.81 -2.23 -7.90
C GLU A 7 -2.91 -2.33 -6.38
N ALA A 8 -4.06 -2.75 -5.84
CA ALA A 8 -4.22 -2.98 -4.41
C ALA A 8 -3.25 -4.06 -3.90
N GLN A 9 -3.10 -5.16 -4.65
CA GLN A 9 -2.14 -6.21 -4.34
C GLN A 9 -0.70 -5.69 -4.33
N VAL A 10 -0.29 -4.91 -5.33
CA VAL A 10 1.07 -4.34 -5.41
C VAL A 10 1.37 -3.45 -4.22
N LEU A 11 0.44 -2.58 -3.81
CA LEU A 11 0.62 -1.72 -2.64
C LEU A 11 0.70 -2.55 -1.35
N ALA A 12 -0.19 -3.52 -1.18
CA ALA A 12 -0.17 -4.42 -0.02
C ALA A 12 1.15 -5.19 0.08
N ASP A 13 1.65 -5.73 -1.03
CA ASP A 13 2.91 -6.47 -1.08
C ASP A 13 4.08 -5.60 -0.61
N ARG A 14 4.16 -4.35 -1.07
CA ARG A 14 5.21 -3.42 -0.62
C ARG A 14 5.18 -3.17 0.88
N ILE A 15 3.99 -3.03 1.46
CA ILE A 15 3.83 -2.87 2.90
C ILE A 15 4.28 -4.12 3.66
N THR A 16 4.06 -5.32 3.11
CA THR A 16 4.53 -6.57 3.76
C THR A 16 6.06 -6.70 3.76
N LEU A 17 6.74 -6.09 2.80
CA LEU A 17 8.20 -6.08 2.71
C LEU A 17 8.87 -5.17 3.74
N LEU A 18 8.13 -4.22 4.32
CA LEU A 18 8.65 -3.35 5.37
C LEU A 18 8.94 -4.12 6.67
N GLY A 19 10.05 -3.77 7.32
CA GLY A 19 10.32 -4.17 8.69
C GLY A 19 9.43 -3.43 9.68
N GLU A 20 9.25 -3.97 10.88
CA GLU A 20 8.67 -3.19 11.98
C GLU A 20 9.69 -2.16 12.49
N PRO A 21 9.27 -0.95 12.93
CA PRO A 21 7.88 -0.47 13.05
C PRO A 21 7.29 0.15 11.78
N TYR A 22 8.07 0.22 10.69
CA TYR A 22 7.71 0.96 9.47
C TYR A 22 6.50 0.38 8.74
N ARG A 23 6.33 -0.95 8.80
CA ARG A 23 5.11 -1.59 8.30
C ARG A 23 3.86 -1.06 8.99
N ARG A 24 3.84 -1.02 10.33
CA ARG A 24 2.70 -0.48 11.09
C ARG A 24 2.50 1.01 10.80
N ASN A 25 3.57 1.79 10.70
CA ASN A 25 3.47 3.21 10.36
C ASN A 25 2.86 3.44 8.97
N ALA A 26 3.23 2.63 7.98
CA ALA A 26 2.65 2.69 6.64
C ALA A 26 1.16 2.36 6.62
N ILE A 27 0.73 1.36 7.41
CA ILE A 27 -0.70 1.03 7.58
C ILE A 27 -1.44 2.22 8.21
N GLN A 28 -0.93 2.78 9.31
CA GLN A 28 -1.56 3.94 9.98
C GLN A 28 -1.64 5.18 9.09
N TRP A 29 -0.62 5.41 8.27
CA TRP A 29 -0.62 6.47 7.27
C TRP A 29 -1.73 6.24 6.23
N LEU A 30 -1.88 5.02 5.71
CA LEU A 30 -2.96 4.69 4.77
C LEU A 30 -4.35 4.73 5.41
N GLU A 31 -4.51 4.34 6.68
CA GLU A 31 -5.75 4.54 7.45
C GLU A 31 -6.12 6.02 7.51
N SER A 32 -5.11 6.89 7.69
CA SER A 32 -5.30 8.35 7.67
C SER A 32 -5.67 8.86 6.26
N CYS A 33 -5.11 8.29 5.20
CA CYS A 33 -5.48 8.66 3.83
C CYS A 33 -6.89 8.21 3.45
N THR A 34 -7.28 7.00 3.86
CA THR A 34 -8.56 6.37 3.52
C THR A 34 -9.69 6.75 4.48
N GLN A 35 -9.36 7.37 5.62
CA GLN A 35 -10.29 7.73 6.70
C GLN A 35 -11.06 6.52 7.26
N LYS A 36 -10.47 5.32 7.19
CA LYS A 36 -11.03 4.07 7.72
C LYS A 36 -9.91 3.15 8.23
N PRO A 37 -10.19 2.25 9.19
CA PRO A 37 -9.25 1.20 9.56
C PRO A 37 -9.01 0.25 8.37
N LEU A 38 -7.79 -0.30 8.27
CA LEU A 38 -7.40 -1.26 7.24
C LEU A 38 -7.16 -2.64 7.89
N LEU A 39 -8.23 -3.42 8.03
CA LEU A 39 -8.20 -4.71 8.73
C LEU A 39 -7.73 -5.83 7.79
N ASP A 40 -8.23 -5.84 6.56
CA ASP A 40 -7.66 -6.61 5.46
C ASP A 40 -7.06 -5.62 4.46
N LEU A 41 -5.76 -5.42 4.55
CA LEU A 41 -5.05 -4.39 3.77
C LEU A 41 -5.35 -4.46 2.27
N ARG A 42 -5.49 -5.67 1.70
CA ARG A 42 -5.71 -5.80 0.26
C ARG A 42 -7.16 -5.51 -0.10
N GLU A 43 -8.10 -6.14 0.59
CA GLU A 43 -9.54 -5.94 0.35
C GLU A 43 -9.94 -4.48 0.60
N ASP A 44 -9.47 -3.90 1.71
CA ASP A 44 -9.79 -2.53 2.09
C ASP A 44 -9.22 -1.50 1.12
N LEU A 45 -7.99 -1.71 0.60
CA LEU A 45 -7.39 -0.86 -0.43
C LEU A 45 -8.12 -1.02 -1.76
N HIS A 46 -8.49 -2.24 -2.15
CA HIS A 46 -9.26 -2.48 -3.37
C HIS A 46 -10.59 -1.70 -3.35
N ASP A 47 -11.36 -1.81 -2.26
CA ASP A 47 -12.64 -1.11 -2.12
C ASP A 47 -12.47 0.41 -2.09
N PHE A 48 -11.42 0.89 -1.44
CA PHE A 48 -11.09 2.32 -1.45
C PHE A 48 -10.80 2.81 -2.88
N LEU A 49 -9.93 2.11 -3.62
CA LEU A 49 -9.59 2.47 -4.99
C LEU A 49 -10.83 2.45 -5.88
N LEU A 50 -11.71 1.44 -5.77
CA LEU A 50 -12.96 1.38 -6.52
C LEU A 50 -13.85 2.61 -6.30
N GLY A 51 -13.91 3.14 -5.07
CA GLY A 51 -14.67 4.33 -4.72
C GLY A 51 -14.11 5.65 -5.23
N LEU A 52 -12.84 5.70 -5.65
CA LEU A 52 -12.21 6.94 -6.14
C LEU A 52 -12.59 7.27 -7.59
N HIS A 53 -12.62 8.56 -7.91
CA HIS A 53 -12.64 9.03 -9.29
C HIS A 53 -11.37 8.55 -10.04
N PRO A 54 -11.44 8.09 -11.31
CA PRO A 54 -10.32 7.46 -12.01
C PRO A 54 -9.00 8.26 -11.97
N ILE A 55 -9.04 9.57 -12.21
CA ILE A 55 -7.84 10.44 -12.19
C ILE A 55 -7.22 10.50 -10.78
N VAL A 56 -8.05 10.55 -9.74
CA VAL A 56 -7.60 10.59 -8.34
C VAL A 56 -6.99 9.25 -7.95
N ARG A 57 -7.60 8.15 -8.42
CA ARG A 57 -7.11 6.79 -8.22
C ARG A 57 -5.71 6.59 -8.80
N GLU A 58 -5.53 6.91 -10.08
CA GLU A 58 -4.22 6.78 -10.75
C GLU A 58 -3.15 7.60 -10.02
N SER A 59 -3.50 8.84 -9.65
CA SER A 59 -2.60 9.69 -8.88
C SER A 59 -2.27 9.08 -7.52
N PHE A 60 -3.26 8.58 -6.79
CA PHE A 60 -3.06 7.95 -5.49
C PHE A 60 -2.13 6.74 -5.60
N VAL A 61 -2.37 5.85 -6.56
CA VAL A 61 -1.57 4.63 -6.76
C VAL A 61 -0.13 4.97 -7.11
N LEU A 62 0.08 5.90 -8.04
CA LEU A 62 1.42 6.31 -8.46
C LEU A 62 2.24 6.87 -7.29
N HIS A 63 1.68 7.82 -6.55
CA HIS A 63 2.39 8.46 -5.44
C HIS A 63 2.60 7.50 -4.27
N THR A 64 1.58 6.72 -3.91
CA THR A 64 1.66 5.74 -2.82
C THR A 64 2.71 4.69 -3.13
N ARG A 65 2.73 4.17 -4.36
CA ARG A 65 3.75 3.21 -4.79
C ARG A 65 5.15 3.79 -4.70
N TRP A 66 5.36 5.02 -5.18
CA TRP A 66 6.68 5.66 -5.12
C TRP A 66 7.19 5.80 -3.68
N ILE A 67 6.34 6.29 -2.77
CA ILE A 67 6.68 6.41 -1.34
C ILE A 67 7.01 5.04 -0.72
N LEU A 68 6.22 4.02 -1.05
CA LEU A 68 6.44 2.67 -0.52
C LEU A 68 7.69 2.00 -1.11
N ASP A 69 8.00 2.22 -2.38
CA ASP A 69 9.22 1.70 -3.02
C ASP A 69 10.46 2.30 -2.34
N GLU A 70 10.48 3.61 -2.08
CA GLU A 70 11.54 4.28 -1.30
C GLU A 70 11.61 3.75 0.14
N ALA A 71 10.46 3.60 0.80
CA ALA A 71 10.42 3.07 2.16
C ALA A 71 10.96 1.63 2.24
N VAL A 72 10.67 0.78 1.25
CA VAL A 72 11.19 -0.58 1.17
C VAL A 72 12.70 -0.59 0.94
N ALA A 73 13.22 0.31 0.10
CA ALA A 73 14.66 0.41 -0.14
C ALA A 73 15.46 0.75 1.13
N HIS A 74 14.89 1.57 2.02
CA HIS A 74 15.56 2.02 3.24
C HIS A 74 15.22 1.22 4.50
N PHE A 75 14.01 0.68 4.57
CA PHE A 75 13.43 0.08 5.78
C PHE A 75 12.82 -1.30 5.55
N GLY A 76 13.08 -1.90 4.38
CA GLY A 76 12.69 -3.26 4.06
C GLY A 76 13.35 -4.29 4.98
N ARG A 77 12.70 -5.45 5.11
CA ARG A 77 13.28 -6.59 5.82
C ARG A 77 14.54 -7.04 5.06
N PRO A 78 15.63 -7.39 5.77
CA PRO A 78 16.78 -7.98 5.11
C PRO A 78 16.33 -9.24 4.38
N ALA A 79 16.79 -9.40 3.13
CA ALA A 79 16.54 -10.61 2.37
C ALA A 79 17.00 -11.82 3.21
N PRO A 80 16.22 -12.91 3.29
CA PRO A 80 16.69 -14.11 3.98
C PRO A 80 18.01 -14.56 3.35
N PRO A 81 18.99 -15.00 4.16
CA PRO A 81 20.23 -15.53 3.61
C PRO A 81 19.91 -16.71 2.69
N ILE A 82 20.52 -16.69 1.51
CA ILE A 82 20.39 -17.69 0.44
C ILE A 82 21.06 -19.00 0.88
#